data_AF-A0A8T5M2Z6-F1
#
_entry.id   AF-A0A8T5M2Z6-F1
#
_cell.length_a   1.000
_cell.length_b   1.000
_cell.length_c   1.000
_cell.angle_alpha   90.00
_cell.angle_beta   90.00
_cell.angle_gamma   90.00
#
_symmetry.space_group_name_H-M   'P 1'
#
loop_
_entity.id
_entity.type
_entity.pdbx_description
1 polymer ?
#
loop_
_entity_poly.entity_id
_entity_poly.type
_entity_poly.pdbx_seq_one_letter_code
_entity_poly.pdbx_strand_id
1 'polypeptide(L)'
;MKKIMSLFIMVVFMVSTVQVVLAANQQGTNVNDPDPNTDSVLDHVEDDPGNGDMAMSGDDEVDDDTDDSAALTNRARVRNALKTAVAVKEHRMATIERKLANNPEAENLLSKLSAEEQKKLLLMTRSRQAAILKMGTENAQNTLARYRLQTAATVKAPGRVIAKEKMEAAKAKYMAAKNRYATLREEYNGKKEQFLEYKGLEKQCIDGTETDEAKCAEYAEKALEHAKAHLSKLADMIVDQLEKVKAKVESSETMSEEEATTAIADLDEQISIVTAAKADVDTAETKEEVKVAGRVIVDAWKKVHFKLKRHAANLIYTNVRNLIAKAEALENRLDRILAQMEEDGIEVGDIDELVDEFSEYIATAKENYKLGMELLQKAKLSESTEEVESAHAYFLKAHEAMKSAHTTLSEIIKEIIAEGGSLRVEEYTAEEYEVVLVDDSADKTVPSMPDTSDDDLADDTEEDEEDTDSNSLSNQELLDRTACETEDDCACGVDIDDGECFVGNKDYVNTDESCPDFCTGITGNQRTRCSEGVCELYTPSPTNSLA
;
A
#
# COMPACT_ATOMS: atom_id res chain seq x y z
N MET A 1 9.71 -17.97 -6.09
CA MET A 1 9.75 -17.06 -4.92
C MET A 1 10.66 -15.83 -5.09
N LYS A 2 11.85 -15.90 -5.72
CA LYS A 2 12.73 -14.71 -5.93
C LYS A 2 12.12 -13.59 -6.81
N LYS A 3 11.35 -13.91 -7.87
CA LYS A 3 10.71 -12.92 -8.76
C LYS A 3 9.66 -12.03 -8.04
N ILE A 4 9.04 -12.52 -6.95
CA ILE A 4 8.07 -11.74 -6.16
C ILE A 4 8.78 -10.74 -5.23
N MET A 5 10.01 -11.03 -4.78
CA MET A 5 10.80 -10.10 -3.96
C MET A 5 11.42 -8.95 -4.77
N SER A 6 11.81 -9.18 -6.03
CA SER A 6 12.31 -8.10 -6.92
C SER A 6 11.21 -7.08 -7.26
N LEU A 7 9.99 -7.57 -7.52
CA LEU A 7 8.80 -6.73 -7.73
C LEU A 7 8.48 -5.87 -6.49
N PHE A 8 8.77 -6.37 -5.29
CA PHE A 8 8.53 -5.67 -4.01
C PHE A 8 9.47 -4.46 -3.81
N ILE A 9 10.67 -4.47 -4.39
CA ILE A 9 11.63 -3.36 -4.29
C ILE A 9 11.28 -2.26 -5.31
N MET A 10 10.87 -2.62 -6.53
CA MET A 10 10.44 -1.65 -7.56
C MET A 10 9.15 -0.91 -7.19
N VAL A 11 8.13 -1.61 -6.68
CA VAL A 11 6.84 -0.99 -6.33
C VAL A 11 6.98 0.00 -5.16
N VAL A 12 7.87 -0.28 -4.21
CA VAL A 12 8.19 0.66 -3.11
C VAL A 12 8.96 1.89 -3.61
N PHE A 13 9.78 1.75 -4.67
CA PHE A 13 10.49 2.88 -5.30
C PHE A 13 9.55 3.79 -6.11
N MET A 14 8.61 3.24 -6.88
CA MET A 14 7.68 4.05 -7.70
C MET A 14 6.64 4.83 -6.89
N VAL A 15 6.23 4.35 -5.70
CA VAL A 15 5.32 5.11 -4.82
C VAL A 15 6.03 6.30 -4.16
N SER A 16 7.37 6.31 -4.12
CA SER A 16 8.17 7.34 -3.45
C SER A 16 8.49 8.55 -4.35
N THR A 17 8.59 8.36 -5.67
CA THR A 17 9.00 9.41 -6.61
C THR A 17 7.86 10.33 -7.07
N VAL A 18 6.61 9.86 -7.01
CA VAL A 18 5.42 10.64 -7.44
C VAL A 18 5.16 11.84 -6.52
N GLN A 19 5.60 11.83 -5.26
CA GLN A 19 5.41 12.96 -4.34
C GLN A 19 6.46 14.08 -4.46
N VAL A 20 7.60 13.84 -5.12
CA VAL A 20 8.67 14.86 -5.24
C VAL A 20 8.48 15.76 -6.46
N VAL A 21 7.85 15.27 -7.54
CA VAL A 21 7.69 16.04 -8.78
C VAL A 21 6.57 17.10 -8.70
N LEU A 22 5.60 16.95 -7.79
CA LEU A 22 4.52 17.95 -7.61
C LEU A 22 4.88 19.13 -6.69
N ALA A 23 6.02 19.08 -5.99
CA ALA A 23 6.47 20.19 -5.12
C ALA A 23 7.38 21.21 -5.81
N ALA A 24 7.85 20.94 -7.04
CA ALA A 24 8.85 21.76 -7.71
C ALA A 24 8.30 22.89 -8.61
N ASN A 25 6.97 23.08 -8.70
CA ASN A 25 6.36 24.04 -9.65
C ASN A 25 5.55 25.19 -9.01
N GLN A 26 5.78 25.48 -7.72
CA GLN A 26 5.22 26.67 -7.05
C GLN A 26 6.28 27.45 -6.26
N GLN A 27 7.29 27.98 -6.94
CA GLN A 27 8.01 29.15 -6.43
C GLN A 27 8.30 30.12 -7.57
N GLY A 28 7.44 31.13 -7.66
CA GLY A 28 7.59 32.24 -8.59
C GLY A 28 6.78 33.44 -8.12
N THR A 29 7.38 34.26 -7.27
CA THR A 29 7.42 35.73 -7.27
C THR A 29 7.38 36.35 -5.87
N ASN A 30 8.50 36.99 -5.51
CA ASN A 30 8.70 38.23 -4.75
C ASN A 30 7.73 38.60 -3.61
N VAL A 31 8.29 38.96 -2.45
CA VAL A 31 8.29 40.33 -1.88
C VAL A 31 8.96 40.34 -0.47
N ASN A 32 10.02 41.14 -0.36
CA ASN A 32 10.62 41.82 0.81
C ASN A 32 11.18 41.02 2.01
N ASP A 33 12.51 40.89 2.04
CA ASP A 33 13.32 40.76 3.26
C ASP A 33 13.36 42.10 4.04
N PRO A 34 13.15 42.10 5.37
CA PRO A 34 13.70 43.09 6.25
C PRO A 34 15.00 42.58 6.91
N ASP A 35 16.00 43.45 6.84
CA ASP A 35 17.35 43.42 7.40
C ASP A 35 17.47 42.87 8.85
N PRO A 36 18.33 41.88 9.14
CA PRO A 36 18.58 41.41 10.50
C PRO A 36 19.80 42.13 11.08
N ASN A 37 19.59 43.34 11.60
CA ASN A 37 20.60 43.99 12.44
C ASN A 37 19.95 44.90 13.47
N THR A 38 19.57 44.35 14.62
CA THR A 38 19.45 45.10 15.87
C THR A 38 19.72 44.18 17.06
N ASP A 39 20.99 44.12 17.44
CA ASP A 39 21.42 43.87 18.82
C ASP A 39 20.94 45.03 19.71
N SER A 40 20.24 44.71 20.81
CA SER A 40 20.34 45.41 22.11
C SER A 40 19.38 44.74 23.11
N VAL A 41 19.89 44.07 24.16
CA VAL A 41 20.16 44.63 25.50
C VAL A 41 18.87 44.76 26.34
N LEU A 42 18.86 44.01 27.47
CA LEU A 42 18.24 44.27 28.80
C LEU A 42 16.77 44.78 28.82
N ASP A 43 15.85 44.26 29.63
CA ASP A 43 15.90 44.25 31.09
C ASP A 43 14.60 43.64 31.66
N HIS A 44 14.69 43.22 32.92
CA HIS A 44 13.64 43.23 33.95
C HIS A 44 12.23 42.68 33.65
N VAL A 45 11.98 41.49 34.21
CA VAL A 45 10.63 41.05 34.60
C VAL A 45 10.35 41.61 36.00
N GLU A 46 9.55 42.67 36.09
CA GLU A 46 8.87 43.05 37.33
C GLU A 46 7.40 42.68 37.24
N ASP A 47 6.94 42.03 38.31
CA ASP A 47 5.56 41.73 38.64
C ASP A 47 4.71 43.00 38.74
N ASP A 48 3.53 43.03 38.10
CA ASP A 48 2.45 43.94 38.49
C ASP A 48 1.08 43.23 38.45
N PRO A 49 0.41 43.03 39.60
CA PRO A 49 -0.98 42.59 39.68
C PRO A 49 -1.90 43.82 39.62
N GLY A 50 -2.18 44.28 38.39
CA GLY A 50 -3.09 45.40 38.10
C GLY A 50 -4.55 44.98 38.07
N ASN A 51 -5.20 45.02 39.24
CA ASN A 51 -6.64 44.97 39.44
C ASN A 51 -7.36 46.08 38.63
N GLY A 52 -8.30 45.70 37.75
CA GLY A 52 -9.01 46.62 36.86
C GLY A 52 -10.46 46.21 36.66
N ASP A 53 -11.28 46.41 37.70
CA ASP A 53 -12.74 46.51 37.59
C ASP A 53 -13.11 47.64 36.62
N MET A 54 -13.53 47.28 35.40
CA MET A 54 -14.32 48.17 34.55
C MET A 54 -15.69 47.55 34.32
N ALA A 55 -16.61 47.95 35.20
CA ALA A 55 -18.04 47.88 34.95
C ALA A 55 -18.40 48.82 33.78
N MET A 56 -18.50 48.26 32.57
CA MET A 56 -19.18 48.87 31.43
C MET A 56 -20.60 48.32 31.40
N SER A 57 -21.51 49.04 32.02
CA SER A 57 -22.95 48.96 31.74
C SER A 57 -23.20 49.63 30.39
N GLY A 58 -23.05 48.85 29.32
CA GLY A 58 -23.54 49.19 27.99
C GLY A 58 -24.75 48.32 27.71
N ASP A 59 -25.94 48.93 27.72
CA ASP A 59 -27.14 48.35 27.11
C ASP A 59 -26.92 48.31 25.59
N ASP A 60 -26.17 47.30 25.12
CA ASP A 60 -26.10 46.96 23.71
C ASP A 60 -27.42 46.26 23.34
N GLU A 61 -28.29 47.00 22.64
CA GLU A 61 -29.37 46.42 21.85
C GLU A 61 -28.75 45.43 20.86
N VAL A 62 -28.81 44.14 21.21
CA VAL A 62 -28.43 43.04 20.32
C VAL A 62 -29.49 42.97 19.22
N ASP A 63 -29.15 43.51 18.04
CA ASP A 63 -29.94 43.36 16.82
C ASP A 63 -30.14 41.87 16.48
N ASP A 64 -31.36 41.37 16.70
CA ASP A 64 -31.84 40.00 16.53
C ASP A 64 -32.02 39.58 15.05
N ASP A 65 -31.46 40.34 14.11
CA ASP A 65 -31.68 40.15 12.66
C ASP A 65 -30.73 39.13 12.00
N THR A 66 -29.83 38.50 12.76
CA THR A 66 -28.82 37.58 12.19
C THR A 66 -29.29 36.13 12.03
N ASP A 67 -30.37 35.71 12.70
CA ASP A 67 -30.79 34.30 12.70
C ASP A 67 -31.56 33.90 11.42
N ASP A 68 -32.29 34.84 10.81
CA ASP A 68 -33.08 34.58 9.60
C ASP A 68 -32.22 34.33 8.34
N SER A 69 -31.02 34.93 8.25
CA SER A 69 -30.10 34.72 7.12
C SER A 69 -29.50 33.31 7.12
N ALA A 70 -29.16 32.76 8.30
CA ALA A 70 -28.66 31.40 8.44
C ALA A 70 -29.74 30.35 8.09
N ALA A 71 -30.99 30.60 8.48
CA ALA A 71 -32.11 29.74 8.15
C ALA A 71 -32.42 29.74 6.64
N LEU A 72 -32.36 30.90 5.97
CA LEU A 72 -32.60 31.02 4.54
C LEU A 72 -31.51 30.35 3.70
N THR A 73 -30.24 30.52 4.08
CA THR A 73 -29.11 29.85 3.43
C THR A 73 -29.18 28.33 3.60
N ASN A 74 -29.55 27.84 4.78
CA ASN A 74 -29.77 26.40 5.01
C ASN A 74 -30.95 25.84 4.20
N ARG A 75 -32.08 26.56 4.09
CA ARG A 75 -33.22 26.13 3.26
C ARG A 75 -32.86 26.07 1.78
N ALA A 76 -32.08 27.02 1.28
CA ALA A 76 -31.61 27.01 -0.11
C ALA A 76 -30.70 25.81 -0.38
N ARG A 77 -29.76 25.52 0.52
CA ARG A 77 -28.88 24.33 0.45
C ARG A 77 -29.68 23.03 0.41
N VAL A 78 -30.64 22.86 1.32
CA VAL A 78 -31.50 21.66 1.37
C VAL A 78 -32.32 21.50 0.08
N ARG A 79 -32.87 22.60 -0.46
CA ARG A 79 -33.65 22.56 -1.70
C ARG A 79 -32.79 22.20 -2.91
N ASN A 80 -31.66 22.88 -3.10
CA ASN A 80 -30.75 22.63 -4.22
C ASN A 80 -30.34 21.17 -4.26
N ALA A 81 -30.18 20.59 -3.10
CA ALA A 81 -29.58 19.30 -3.04
C ALA A 81 -30.57 18.14 -2.94
N LEU A 82 -31.82 18.42 -2.53
CA LEU A 82 -32.94 17.58 -2.92
C LEU A 82 -33.10 17.53 -4.45
N LYS A 83 -32.93 18.68 -5.13
CA LYS A 83 -32.95 18.73 -6.61
C LYS A 83 -31.83 17.86 -7.20
N THR A 84 -30.59 18.03 -6.74
CA THR A 84 -29.46 17.17 -7.17
C THR A 84 -29.70 15.69 -6.89
N ALA A 85 -30.24 15.34 -5.72
CA ALA A 85 -30.53 13.94 -5.38
C ALA A 85 -31.60 13.32 -6.30
N VAL A 86 -32.60 14.11 -6.71
CA VAL A 86 -33.60 13.69 -7.71
C VAL A 86 -32.95 13.52 -9.08
N ALA A 87 -32.15 14.48 -9.53
CA ALA A 87 -31.43 14.43 -10.81
C ALA A 87 -30.53 13.20 -10.92
N VAL A 88 -29.76 12.90 -9.87
CA VAL A 88 -28.90 11.70 -9.80
C VAL A 88 -29.72 10.42 -9.89
N LYS A 89 -30.86 10.38 -9.19
CA LYS A 89 -31.74 9.22 -9.23
C LYS A 89 -32.31 9.01 -10.64
N GLU A 90 -32.73 10.09 -11.29
CA GLU A 90 -33.26 10.06 -12.66
C GLU A 90 -32.17 9.64 -13.66
N HIS A 91 -30.97 10.22 -13.58
CA HIS A 91 -29.82 9.82 -14.39
C HIS A 91 -29.49 8.33 -14.21
N ARG A 92 -29.39 7.84 -12.97
CA ARG A 92 -29.14 6.42 -12.70
C ARG A 92 -30.23 5.51 -13.24
N MET A 93 -31.50 5.90 -13.10
CA MET A 93 -32.61 5.16 -13.68
C MET A 93 -32.52 5.15 -15.21
N ALA A 94 -32.23 6.29 -15.85
CA ALA A 94 -32.05 6.38 -17.29
C ALA A 94 -30.87 5.53 -17.79
N THR A 95 -29.76 5.48 -17.04
CA THR A 95 -28.63 4.60 -17.32
C THR A 95 -29.01 3.13 -17.21
N ILE A 96 -29.79 2.76 -16.18
CA ILE A 96 -30.34 1.40 -16.08
C ILE A 96 -31.25 1.12 -17.27
N GLU A 97 -32.21 2.00 -17.59
CA GLU A 97 -33.15 1.84 -18.71
C GLU A 97 -32.44 1.71 -20.06
N ARG A 98 -31.37 2.48 -20.32
CA ARG A 98 -30.53 2.32 -21.51
C ARG A 98 -29.91 0.92 -21.57
N LYS A 99 -29.43 0.39 -20.43
CA LYS A 99 -28.92 -0.99 -20.34
C LYS A 99 -30.04 -2.04 -20.49
N LEU A 100 -31.26 -1.73 -20.03
CA LEU A 100 -32.44 -2.57 -20.16
C LEU A 100 -32.99 -2.66 -21.58
N ALA A 101 -32.82 -1.61 -22.40
CA ALA A 101 -33.26 -1.63 -23.79
C ALA A 101 -32.70 -2.84 -24.57
N ASN A 102 -31.55 -3.34 -24.13
CA ASN A 102 -30.88 -4.52 -24.69
C ASN A 102 -31.11 -5.81 -23.85
N ASN A 103 -31.88 -5.75 -22.77
CA ASN A 103 -32.15 -6.86 -21.85
C ASN A 103 -33.58 -6.84 -21.26
N PRO A 104 -34.57 -7.48 -21.93
CA PRO A 104 -35.97 -7.48 -21.49
C PRO A 104 -36.21 -8.25 -20.18
N GLU A 105 -35.32 -9.18 -19.79
CA GLU A 105 -35.44 -9.87 -18.51
C GLU A 105 -35.23 -8.93 -17.33
N ALA A 106 -34.37 -7.93 -17.52
CA ALA A 106 -34.03 -6.99 -16.48
C ALA A 106 -35.14 -5.91 -16.28
N GLU A 107 -35.97 -5.62 -17.29
CA GLU A 107 -37.20 -4.83 -17.14
C GLU A 107 -38.23 -5.56 -16.26
N ASN A 108 -38.40 -6.87 -16.49
CA ASN A 108 -39.26 -7.73 -15.68
C ASN A 108 -38.79 -7.75 -14.21
N LEU A 109 -37.47 -7.85 -13.99
CA LEU A 109 -36.88 -7.75 -12.66
C LEU A 109 -37.24 -6.42 -11.96
N LEU A 110 -37.02 -5.26 -12.59
CA LEU A 110 -37.31 -3.97 -11.95
C LEU A 110 -38.77 -3.83 -11.53
N SER A 111 -39.70 -4.33 -12.36
CA SER A 111 -41.14 -4.29 -12.06
C SER A 111 -41.56 -5.13 -10.85
N LYS A 112 -40.74 -6.13 -10.48
CA LYS A 112 -40.96 -7.04 -9.35
C LYS A 112 -40.20 -6.65 -8.09
N LEU A 113 -39.21 -5.77 -8.19
CA LEU A 113 -38.52 -5.23 -7.04
C LEU A 113 -39.43 -4.28 -6.26
N SER A 114 -39.45 -4.41 -4.94
CA SER A 114 -40.08 -3.45 -4.05
C SER A 114 -39.38 -2.08 -4.14
N ALA A 115 -40.06 -1.02 -3.72
CA ALA A 115 -39.47 0.33 -3.73
C ALA A 115 -38.17 0.43 -2.90
N GLU A 116 -38.07 -0.35 -1.82
CA GLU A 116 -36.84 -0.42 -1.01
C GLU A 116 -35.71 -1.13 -1.75
N GLU A 117 -36.00 -2.25 -2.42
CA GLU A 117 -35.02 -2.99 -3.24
C GLU A 117 -34.54 -2.17 -4.45
N GLN A 118 -35.44 -1.44 -5.12
CA GLN A 118 -35.07 -0.50 -6.17
C GLN A 118 -34.15 0.60 -5.63
N LYS A 119 -34.45 1.15 -4.44
CA LYS A 119 -33.59 2.13 -3.78
C LYS A 119 -32.21 1.54 -3.45
N LYS A 120 -32.13 0.29 -2.99
CA LYS A 120 -30.86 -0.41 -2.75
C LYS A 120 -30.08 -0.55 -4.05
N LEU A 121 -30.71 -1.04 -5.12
CA LEU A 121 -30.08 -1.21 -6.43
C LEU A 121 -29.51 0.12 -6.95
N LEU A 122 -30.29 1.20 -6.88
CA LEU A 122 -29.88 2.53 -7.34
C LEU A 122 -28.73 3.14 -6.54
N LEU A 123 -28.49 2.71 -5.31
CA LEU A 123 -27.40 3.21 -4.47
C LEU A 123 -26.15 2.33 -4.56
N MET A 124 -26.17 1.24 -5.32
CA MET A 124 -24.98 0.42 -5.60
C MET A 124 -24.15 1.01 -6.75
N THR A 125 -22.89 0.58 -6.86
CA THR A 125 -22.00 0.88 -8.01
C THR A 125 -22.57 0.33 -9.32
N ARG A 126 -22.23 0.96 -10.46
CA ARG A 126 -22.71 0.58 -11.79
C ARG A 126 -22.39 -0.88 -12.14
N SER A 127 -21.18 -1.34 -11.83
CA SER A 127 -20.76 -2.74 -12.01
C SER A 127 -21.61 -3.73 -11.22
N ARG A 128 -22.00 -3.37 -9.99
CA ARG A 128 -22.85 -4.20 -9.14
C ARG A 128 -24.32 -4.18 -9.58
N GLN A 129 -24.81 -3.03 -10.04
CA GLN A 129 -26.12 -2.94 -10.68
C GLN A 129 -26.15 -3.89 -11.89
N ALA A 130 -25.16 -3.80 -12.78
CA ALA A 130 -25.05 -4.66 -13.95
C ALA A 130 -25.00 -6.16 -13.58
N ALA A 131 -24.26 -6.52 -12.51
CA ALA A 131 -24.22 -7.90 -12.02
C ALA A 131 -25.60 -8.37 -11.53
N ILE A 132 -26.33 -7.57 -10.75
CA ILE A 132 -27.66 -7.94 -10.23
C ILE A 132 -28.68 -8.08 -11.36
N LEU A 133 -28.65 -7.17 -12.34
CA LEU A 133 -29.55 -7.23 -13.50
C LEU A 133 -29.35 -8.50 -14.35
N LYS A 134 -28.19 -9.18 -14.23
CA LYS A 134 -27.88 -10.46 -14.89
C LYS A 134 -28.28 -11.71 -14.08
N MET A 135 -28.62 -11.60 -12.80
CA MET A 135 -28.82 -12.77 -11.91
C MET A 135 -30.21 -13.43 -12.02
N GLY A 136 -31.15 -12.85 -12.78
CA GLY A 136 -32.56 -13.26 -12.80
C GLY A 136 -33.34 -12.78 -11.56
N THR A 137 -34.68 -12.76 -11.63
CA THR A 137 -35.51 -12.09 -10.61
C THR A 137 -35.30 -12.60 -9.19
N GLU A 138 -35.39 -13.91 -8.99
CA GLU A 138 -35.35 -14.52 -7.66
C GLU A 138 -33.99 -14.33 -6.98
N ASN A 139 -32.90 -14.55 -7.71
CA ASN A 139 -31.54 -14.36 -7.17
C ASN A 139 -31.23 -12.89 -6.90
N ALA A 140 -31.73 -11.97 -7.73
CA ALA A 140 -31.58 -10.54 -7.51
C ALA A 140 -32.30 -10.09 -6.23
N GLN A 141 -33.54 -10.53 -6.00
CA GLN A 141 -34.28 -10.27 -4.76
C GLN A 141 -33.57 -10.85 -3.54
N ASN A 142 -33.16 -12.12 -3.61
CA ASN A 142 -32.39 -12.77 -2.54
C ASN A 142 -31.07 -12.04 -2.25
N THR A 143 -30.40 -11.56 -3.31
CA THR A 143 -29.18 -10.78 -3.17
C THR A 143 -29.48 -9.44 -2.50
N LEU A 144 -30.47 -8.67 -2.97
CA LEU A 144 -30.87 -7.37 -2.43
C LEU A 144 -31.39 -7.44 -0.99
N ALA A 145 -32.03 -8.54 -0.60
CA ALA A 145 -32.50 -8.78 0.77
C ALA A 145 -31.35 -8.83 1.78
N ARG A 146 -30.13 -9.22 1.35
CA ARG A 146 -28.92 -9.25 2.20
C ARG A 146 -28.28 -7.87 2.41
N TYR A 147 -28.81 -6.82 1.80
CA TYR A 147 -28.31 -5.46 1.99
C TYR A 147 -29.27 -4.65 2.83
N ARG A 148 -28.69 -3.78 3.64
CA ARG A 148 -29.42 -2.72 4.35
C ARG A 148 -28.89 -1.37 3.92
N LEU A 149 -29.77 -0.37 3.95
CA LEU A 149 -29.37 1.02 3.81
C LEU A 149 -28.88 1.51 5.17
N GLN A 150 -27.64 1.99 5.24
CA GLN A 150 -27.09 2.66 6.42
C GLN A 150 -26.77 4.11 6.08
N THR A 151 -26.84 5.02 7.04
CA THR A 151 -26.36 6.39 6.81
C THR A 151 -24.84 6.42 6.80
N ALA A 152 -24.22 7.18 5.90
CA ALA A 152 -22.77 7.27 5.71
C ALA A 152 -22.04 7.68 7.00
N ALA A 153 -22.71 8.42 7.89
CA ALA A 153 -22.20 8.76 9.23
C ALA A 153 -21.85 7.52 10.08
N THR A 154 -22.54 6.38 9.86
CA THR A 154 -22.31 5.12 10.57
C THR A 154 -21.25 4.22 9.93
N VAL A 155 -20.82 4.51 8.69
CA VAL A 155 -19.93 3.64 7.91
C VAL A 155 -18.49 4.16 7.88
N LYS A 156 -18.20 5.32 8.51
CA LYS A 156 -16.81 5.77 8.69
C LYS A 156 -16.00 4.63 9.31
N ALA A 157 -15.11 4.06 8.51
CA ALA A 157 -14.22 3.01 8.95
C ALA A 157 -13.51 3.52 10.22
N PRO A 158 -13.36 2.67 11.26
CA PRO A 158 -12.71 3.03 12.50
C PRO A 158 -11.20 3.18 12.27
N GLY A 159 -10.82 4.22 11.54
CA GLY A 159 -9.45 4.66 11.42
C GLY A 159 -9.06 5.39 12.70
N ARG A 160 -7.85 5.14 13.18
CA ARG A 160 -7.27 5.89 14.27
C ARG A 160 -6.90 7.30 13.79
N VAL A 161 -7.34 8.32 14.52
CA VAL A 161 -6.86 9.69 14.32
C VAL A 161 -5.48 9.82 14.98
N ILE A 162 -4.44 9.95 14.18
CA ILE A 162 -3.07 10.12 14.67
C ILE A 162 -2.69 11.59 14.55
N ALA A 163 -2.15 12.17 15.62
CA ALA A 163 -1.59 13.52 15.54
C ALA A 163 -0.49 13.56 14.47
N LYS A 164 -0.54 14.56 13.57
CA LYS A 164 0.39 14.70 12.43
C LYS A 164 1.86 14.53 12.85
N GLU A 165 2.26 15.13 13.96
CA GLU A 165 3.62 15.01 14.52
C GLU A 165 4.01 13.56 14.85
N LYS A 166 3.10 12.78 15.45
CA LYS A 166 3.33 11.36 15.73
C LYS A 166 3.48 10.55 14.46
N MET A 167 2.67 10.85 13.43
CA MET A 167 2.77 10.20 12.13
C MET A 167 4.10 10.51 11.45
N GLU A 168 4.54 11.77 11.46
CA GLU A 168 5.84 12.18 10.89
C GLU A 168 7.01 11.56 11.63
N ALA A 169 6.97 11.53 12.97
CA ALA A 169 7.97 10.85 13.78
C ALA A 169 8.02 9.34 13.46
N ALA A 170 6.88 8.67 13.34
CA ALA A 170 6.81 7.26 12.97
C ALA A 170 7.34 7.00 11.55
N LYS A 171 7.06 7.89 10.58
CA LYS A 171 7.64 7.84 9.24
C LYS A 171 9.16 8.00 9.25
N ALA A 172 9.68 8.94 10.05
CA ALA A 172 11.12 9.13 10.20
C ALA A 172 11.80 7.89 10.80
N LYS A 173 11.21 7.29 11.85
CA LYS A 173 11.67 6.01 12.42
C LYS A 173 11.68 4.89 11.38
N TYR A 174 10.61 4.77 10.59
CA TYR A 174 10.52 3.79 9.51
C TYR A 174 11.66 3.95 8.49
N MET A 175 11.94 5.18 8.05
CA MET A 175 13.01 5.44 7.08
C MET A 175 14.40 5.16 7.68
N ALA A 176 14.62 5.53 8.95
CA ALA A 176 15.86 5.23 9.65
C ALA A 176 16.08 3.72 9.76
N ALA A 177 15.08 2.96 10.22
CA ALA A 177 15.13 1.50 10.27
C ALA A 177 15.36 0.90 8.87
N LYS A 178 14.61 1.34 7.86
CA LYS A 178 14.81 0.85 6.48
C LYS A 178 16.26 0.98 6.00
N ASN A 179 16.92 2.09 6.28
CA ASN A 179 18.32 2.32 5.90
C ASN A 179 19.28 1.47 6.73
N ARG A 180 19.08 1.38 8.05
CA ARG A 180 19.90 0.54 8.92
C ARG A 180 19.80 -0.94 8.55
N TYR A 181 18.61 -1.44 8.25
CA TYR A 181 18.40 -2.80 7.77
C TYR A 181 19.26 -3.13 6.54
N ALA A 182 19.36 -2.21 5.58
CA ALA A 182 20.16 -2.40 4.38
C ALA A 182 21.65 -2.60 4.73
N THR A 183 22.21 -1.73 5.58
CA THR A 183 23.58 -1.84 6.06
C THR A 183 23.81 -3.12 6.88
N LEU A 184 22.90 -3.44 7.81
CA LEU A 184 22.99 -4.65 8.64
C LEU A 184 22.95 -5.93 7.80
N ARG A 185 22.21 -5.93 6.69
CA ARG A 185 22.15 -7.07 5.76
C ARG A 185 23.49 -7.33 5.08
N GLU A 186 24.19 -6.27 4.66
CA GLU A 186 25.54 -6.38 4.07
C GLU A 186 26.55 -6.89 5.11
N GLU A 187 26.53 -6.31 6.31
CA GLU A 187 27.39 -6.75 7.41
C GLU A 187 27.13 -8.22 7.81
N TYR A 188 25.87 -8.62 7.89
CA TYR A 188 25.46 -9.99 8.16
C TYR A 188 26.01 -10.96 7.11
N ASN A 189 25.89 -10.64 5.82
CA ASN A 189 26.41 -11.48 4.75
C ASN A 189 27.93 -11.65 4.86
N GLY A 190 28.67 -10.57 5.09
CA GLY A 190 30.12 -10.64 5.30
C GLY A 190 30.52 -11.49 6.51
N LYS A 191 29.77 -11.40 7.63
CA LYS A 191 30.01 -12.26 8.81
C LYS A 191 29.62 -13.72 8.57
N LYS A 192 28.60 -13.98 7.76
CA LYS A 192 28.22 -15.33 7.33
C LYS A 192 29.31 -15.98 6.51
N GLU A 193 29.89 -15.28 5.54
CA GLU A 193 30.99 -15.80 4.72
C GLU A 193 32.20 -16.17 5.58
N GLN A 194 32.63 -15.28 6.48
CA GLN A 194 33.73 -15.54 7.42
C GLN A 194 33.45 -16.76 8.29
N PHE A 195 32.23 -16.90 8.83
CA PHE A 195 31.86 -18.07 9.62
C PHE A 195 31.92 -19.38 8.81
N LEU A 196 31.38 -19.37 7.59
CA LEU A 196 31.38 -20.56 6.72
C LEU A 196 32.80 -20.98 6.31
N GLU A 197 33.67 -20.02 6.04
CA GLU A 197 35.09 -20.26 5.74
C GLU A 197 35.77 -21.00 6.91
N TYR A 198 35.72 -20.44 8.12
CA TYR A 198 36.35 -21.05 9.29
C TYR A 198 35.68 -22.34 9.75
N LYS A 199 34.37 -22.48 9.56
CA LYS A 199 33.66 -23.77 9.77
C LYS A 199 34.16 -24.85 8.81
N GLY A 200 34.45 -24.49 7.56
CA GLY A 200 35.06 -25.41 6.59
C GLY A 200 36.46 -25.84 7.00
N LEU A 201 37.28 -24.90 7.50
CA LEU A 201 38.63 -25.19 8.02
C LEU A 201 38.58 -26.04 9.30
N GLU A 202 37.65 -25.77 10.22
CA GLU A 202 37.42 -26.60 11.42
C GLU A 202 37.04 -28.04 11.02
N LYS A 203 36.19 -28.20 9.99
CA LYS A 203 35.80 -29.52 9.48
C LYS A 203 37.00 -30.30 8.94
N GLN A 204 37.96 -29.64 8.28
CA GLN A 204 39.19 -30.28 7.80
C GLN A 204 40.00 -30.93 8.92
N CYS A 205 40.00 -30.32 10.11
CA CYS A 205 40.63 -30.88 11.31
C CYS A 205 39.87 -32.08 11.87
N ILE A 206 38.53 -32.03 11.88
CA ILE A 206 37.67 -33.15 12.31
C ILE A 206 37.85 -34.37 11.40
N ASP A 207 37.93 -34.13 10.09
CA ASP A 207 38.08 -35.17 9.06
C ASP A 207 39.52 -35.69 8.96
N GLY A 208 40.47 -35.12 9.70
CA GLY A 208 41.88 -35.51 9.73
C GLY A 208 42.68 -35.10 8.49
N THR A 209 42.13 -34.21 7.66
CA THR A 209 42.82 -33.67 6.46
C THR A 209 43.85 -32.60 6.82
N GLU A 210 43.60 -31.82 7.87
CA GLU A 210 44.60 -30.98 8.53
C GLU A 210 45.01 -31.68 9.83
N THR A 211 46.32 -31.81 10.05
CA THR A 211 46.91 -32.61 11.15
C THR A 211 47.68 -31.76 12.15
N ASP A 212 47.88 -30.48 11.85
CA ASP A 212 48.53 -29.53 12.76
C ASP A 212 47.57 -29.13 13.90
N GLU A 213 47.80 -29.70 15.09
CA GLU A 213 46.98 -29.45 16.29
C GLU A 213 46.87 -27.95 16.63
N ALA A 214 47.92 -27.16 16.39
CA ALA A 214 47.92 -25.73 16.70
C ALA A 214 46.98 -24.95 15.77
N LYS A 215 46.99 -25.29 14.46
CA LYS A 215 46.05 -24.69 13.52
C LYS A 215 44.61 -25.12 13.79
N CYS A 216 44.41 -26.38 14.17
CA CYS A 216 43.08 -26.87 14.50
C CYS A 216 42.48 -26.18 15.72
N ALA A 217 43.30 -25.87 16.74
CA ALA A 217 42.88 -25.04 17.86
C ALA A 217 42.53 -23.60 17.41
N GLU A 218 43.36 -22.99 16.55
CA GLU A 218 43.10 -21.64 16.00
C GLU A 218 41.81 -21.59 15.17
N TYR A 219 41.57 -22.59 14.30
CA TYR A 219 40.36 -22.67 13.49
C TYR A 219 39.11 -22.83 14.36
N ALA A 220 39.18 -23.63 15.42
CA ALA A 220 38.07 -23.77 16.36
C ALA A 220 37.76 -22.46 17.10
N GLU A 221 38.79 -21.74 17.57
CA GLU A 221 38.63 -20.44 18.24
C GLU A 221 38.02 -19.39 17.29
N LYS A 222 38.56 -19.27 16.07
CA LYS A 222 38.04 -18.34 15.07
C LYS A 222 36.65 -18.72 14.57
N ALA A 223 36.35 -20.01 14.41
CA ALA A 223 35.01 -20.47 14.06
C ALA A 223 33.99 -20.05 15.13
N LEU A 224 34.35 -20.15 16.42
CA LEU A 224 33.52 -19.69 17.53
C LEU A 224 33.32 -18.16 17.49
N GLU A 225 34.40 -17.39 17.32
CA GLU A 225 34.33 -15.92 17.23
C GLU A 225 33.43 -15.47 16.06
N HIS A 226 33.63 -16.04 14.87
CA HIS A 226 32.84 -15.71 13.69
C HIS A 226 31.40 -16.20 13.80
N ALA A 227 31.13 -17.32 14.47
CA ALA A 227 29.76 -17.77 14.77
C ALA A 227 29.02 -16.75 15.64
N LYS A 228 29.68 -16.25 16.71
CA LYS A 228 29.12 -15.20 17.56
C LYS A 228 28.84 -13.94 16.75
N ALA A 229 29.82 -13.45 15.99
CA ALA A 229 29.64 -12.26 15.16
C ALA A 229 28.52 -12.41 14.12
N HIS A 230 28.40 -13.57 13.48
CA HIS A 230 27.32 -13.89 12.55
C HIS A 230 25.94 -13.83 13.22
N LEU A 231 25.77 -14.53 14.34
CA LEU A 231 24.49 -14.61 15.04
C LEU A 231 24.09 -13.27 15.67
N SER A 232 25.04 -12.51 16.22
CA SER A 232 24.75 -11.17 16.76
C SER A 232 24.30 -10.21 15.66
N LYS A 233 24.87 -10.30 14.45
CA LYS A 233 24.41 -9.51 13.29
C LYS A 233 23.07 -9.97 12.73
N LEU A 234 22.80 -11.28 12.73
CA LEU A 234 21.49 -11.82 12.41
C LEU A 234 20.42 -11.25 13.36
N ALA A 235 20.69 -11.27 14.67
CA ALA A 235 19.79 -10.72 15.67
C ALA A 235 19.53 -9.22 15.46
N ASP A 236 20.57 -8.42 15.18
CA ASP A 236 20.43 -6.99 14.87
C ASP A 236 19.54 -6.75 13.64
N MET A 237 19.75 -7.52 12.57
CA MET A 237 18.94 -7.44 11.35
C MET A 237 17.47 -7.77 11.63
N ILE A 238 17.20 -8.79 12.45
CA ILE A 238 15.84 -9.18 12.85
C ILE A 238 15.16 -8.08 13.67
N VAL A 239 15.86 -7.53 14.67
CA VAL A 239 15.33 -6.45 15.52
C VAL A 239 15.00 -5.23 14.67
N ASP A 240 15.86 -4.81 13.76
CA ASP A 240 15.62 -3.62 12.94
C ASP A 240 14.47 -3.84 11.93
N GLN A 241 14.30 -5.06 11.40
CA GLN A 241 13.13 -5.42 10.60
C GLN A 241 11.83 -5.35 11.40
N LEU A 242 11.84 -5.81 12.66
CA LEU A 242 10.70 -5.72 13.58
C LEU A 242 10.37 -4.25 13.91
N GLU A 243 11.38 -3.44 14.22
CA GLU A 243 11.22 -2.00 14.46
C GLU A 243 10.64 -1.27 13.25
N LYS A 244 11.07 -1.63 12.03
CA LYS A 244 10.52 -1.07 10.79
C LYS A 244 9.03 -1.35 10.66
N VAL A 245 8.58 -2.58 10.94
CA VAL A 245 7.14 -2.90 10.87
C VAL A 245 6.37 -2.25 12.01
N LYS A 246 6.95 -2.19 13.22
CA LYS A 246 6.38 -1.45 14.35
C LYS A 246 6.13 0.01 14.00
N ALA A 247 7.13 0.70 13.45
CA ALA A 247 6.99 2.09 13.02
C ALA A 247 5.90 2.27 11.96
N LYS A 248 5.74 1.29 11.05
CA LYS A 248 4.67 1.33 10.05
C LYS A 248 3.28 1.18 10.68
N VAL A 249 3.11 0.27 11.64
CA VAL A 249 1.87 0.12 12.43
C VAL A 249 1.58 1.38 13.25
N GLU A 250 2.59 1.97 13.89
CA GLU A 250 2.46 3.24 14.64
C GLU A 250 2.00 4.39 13.75
N SER A 251 2.44 4.44 12.48
CA SER A 251 2.04 5.47 11.51
C SER A 251 0.71 5.22 10.82
N SER A 252 0.09 4.06 11.03
CA SER A 252 -1.09 3.62 10.29
C SER A 252 -2.37 4.21 10.87
N GLU A 253 -3.01 5.12 10.13
CA GLU A 253 -4.35 5.66 10.44
C GLU A 253 -5.48 4.70 10.06
N THR A 254 -5.16 3.68 9.27
CA THR A 254 -6.13 2.79 8.62
C THR A 254 -6.40 1.52 9.43
N MET A 255 -5.63 1.31 10.50
CA MET A 255 -5.82 0.25 11.49
C MET A 255 -6.57 0.80 12.70
N SER A 256 -7.38 -0.05 13.33
CA SER A 256 -8.01 0.30 14.61
C SER A 256 -6.96 0.38 15.73
N GLU A 257 -7.28 1.11 16.81
CA GLU A 257 -6.37 1.23 17.96
C GLU A 257 -6.07 -0.12 18.62
N GLU A 258 -7.08 -0.99 18.72
CA GLU A 258 -6.96 -2.33 19.31
C GLU A 258 -6.03 -3.23 18.49
N GLU A 259 -6.21 -3.26 17.17
CA GLU A 259 -5.34 -4.01 16.25
C GLU A 259 -3.91 -3.49 16.27
N ALA A 260 -3.73 -2.15 16.28
CA ALA A 260 -2.42 -1.53 16.33
C ALA A 260 -1.71 -1.84 17.65
N THR A 261 -2.42 -1.74 18.79
CA THR A 261 -1.88 -2.05 20.11
C THR A 261 -1.46 -3.50 20.22
N THR A 262 -2.31 -4.42 19.76
CA THR A 262 -2.00 -5.86 19.76
C THR A 262 -0.79 -6.16 18.88
N ALA A 263 -0.73 -5.60 17.66
CA ALA A 263 0.40 -5.79 16.77
C ALA A 263 1.71 -5.22 17.35
N ILE A 264 1.66 -4.06 18.01
CA ILE A 264 2.83 -3.44 18.64
C ILE A 264 3.32 -4.30 19.82
N ALA A 265 2.41 -4.77 20.67
CA ALA A 265 2.76 -5.64 21.81
C ALA A 265 3.43 -6.95 21.34
N ASP A 266 2.88 -7.59 20.31
CA ASP A 266 3.47 -8.78 19.69
C ASP A 266 4.88 -8.48 19.14
N LEU A 267 5.07 -7.35 18.45
CA LEU A 267 6.39 -6.98 17.91
C LEU A 267 7.40 -6.69 19.03
N ASP A 268 6.99 -6.03 20.10
CA ASP A 268 7.85 -5.71 21.25
C ASP A 268 8.29 -6.95 22.04
N GLU A 269 7.38 -7.91 22.23
CA GLU A 269 7.72 -9.20 22.82
C GLU A 269 8.82 -9.90 22.01
N GLN A 270 8.69 -9.93 20.69
CA GLN A 270 9.67 -10.60 19.83
C GLN A 270 11.00 -9.86 19.76
N ILE A 271 10.99 -8.52 19.75
CA ILE A 271 12.22 -7.71 19.88
C ILE A 271 12.94 -8.06 21.18
N SER A 272 12.20 -8.20 22.29
CA SER A 272 12.76 -8.57 23.59
C SER A 272 13.41 -9.96 23.56
N ILE A 273 12.75 -10.97 22.97
CA ILE A 273 13.29 -12.34 22.84
C ILE A 273 14.60 -12.35 22.05
N VAL A 274 14.61 -11.70 20.88
CA VAL A 274 15.80 -11.68 20.01
C VAL A 274 16.95 -10.91 20.66
N THR A 275 16.65 -9.82 21.37
CA THR A 275 17.67 -9.02 22.09
C THR A 275 18.29 -9.78 23.25
N ALA A 276 17.48 -10.55 23.99
CA ALA A 276 17.98 -11.41 25.07
C ALA A 276 18.89 -12.53 24.50
N ALA A 277 18.44 -13.23 23.45
CA ALA A 277 19.23 -14.27 22.82
C ALA A 277 20.54 -13.74 22.21
N LYS A 278 20.55 -12.49 21.72
CA LYS A 278 21.78 -11.82 21.30
C LYS A 278 22.78 -11.67 22.44
N ALA A 279 22.32 -11.25 23.63
CA ALA A 279 23.20 -11.11 24.80
C ALA A 279 23.78 -12.46 25.24
N ASP A 280 23.00 -13.54 25.11
CA ASP A 280 23.48 -14.91 25.37
C ASP A 280 24.55 -15.32 24.36
N VAL A 281 24.39 -14.99 23.07
CA VAL A 281 25.44 -15.20 22.05
C VAL A 281 26.70 -14.44 22.41
N ASP A 282 26.59 -13.16 22.78
CA ASP A 282 27.76 -12.31 23.07
C ASP A 282 28.55 -12.79 24.30
N THR A 283 27.88 -13.43 25.26
CA THR A 283 28.50 -13.96 26.50
C THR A 283 28.93 -15.42 26.41
N ALA A 284 28.49 -16.17 25.41
CA ALA A 284 28.84 -17.58 25.22
C ALA A 284 30.36 -17.79 25.09
N GLU A 285 30.89 -18.76 25.83
CA GLU A 285 32.30 -19.14 25.82
C GLU A 285 32.53 -20.45 25.05
N THR A 286 31.46 -21.21 24.81
CA THR A 286 31.52 -22.52 24.16
C THR A 286 30.64 -22.62 22.92
N LYS A 287 30.98 -23.55 22.03
CA LYS A 287 30.21 -23.85 20.80
C LYS A 287 28.76 -24.25 21.10
N GLU A 288 28.55 -25.01 22.17
CA GLU A 288 27.21 -25.47 22.55
C GLU A 288 26.33 -24.32 23.06
N GLU A 289 26.89 -23.39 23.85
CA GLU A 289 26.17 -22.18 24.27
C GLU A 289 25.77 -21.31 23.07
N VAL A 290 26.69 -21.10 22.11
CA VAL A 290 26.41 -20.38 20.86
C VAL A 290 25.31 -21.09 20.05
N LYS A 291 25.33 -22.44 19.98
CA LYS A 291 24.31 -23.22 19.27
C LYS A 291 22.94 -23.14 19.95
N VAL A 292 22.88 -23.16 21.28
CA VAL A 292 21.63 -22.99 22.04
C VAL A 292 21.06 -21.59 21.80
N ALA A 293 21.86 -20.54 21.99
CA ALA A 293 21.41 -19.16 21.77
C ALA A 293 21.03 -18.89 20.29
N GLY A 294 21.79 -19.44 19.35
CA GLY A 294 21.50 -19.38 17.92
C GLY A 294 20.17 -20.03 17.54
N ARG A 295 19.81 -21.17 18.15
CA ARG A 295 18.49 -21.79 17.97
C ARG A 295 17.37 -20.87 18.43
N VAL A 296 17.51 -20.22 19.59
CA VAL A 296 16.53 -19.24 20.08
C VAL A 296 16.33 -18.10 19.08
N ILE A 297 17.40 -17.54 18.51
CA ILE A 297 17.32 -16.48 17.49
C ILE A 297 16.57 -16.98 16.24
N VAL A 298 16.91 -18.17 15.75
CA VAL A 298 16.32 -18.75 14.54
C VAL A 298 14.84 -19.07 14.73
N ASP A 299 14.47 -19.65 15.88
CA ASP A 299 13.08 -20.00 16.18
C ASP A 299 12.23 -18.76 16.42
N ALA A 300 12.79 -17.75 17.11
CA ALA A 300 12.15 -16.44 17.23
C ALA A 300 11.94 -15.82 15.84
N TRP A 301 12.94 -15.90 14.94
CA TRP A 301 12.80 -15.41 13.57
C TRP A 301 11.70 -16.15 12.80
N LYS A 302 11.62 -17.48 12.87
CA LYS A 302 10.57 -18.25 12.19
C LYS A 302 9.17 -17.79 12.63
N LYS A 303 8.95 -17.65 13.95
CA LYS A 303 7.68 -17.17 14.52
C LYS A 303 7.38 -15.73 14.12
N VAL A 304 8.38 -14.86 14.22
CA VAL A 304 8.30 -13.46 13.81
C VAL A 304 7.97 -13.33 12.35
N HIS A 305 8.66 -14.07 11.49
CA HIS A 305 8.60 -13.90 10.04
C HIS A 305 7.18 -14.14 9.51
N PHE A 306 6.50 -15.16 10.01
CA PHE A 306 5.09 -15.39 9.71
C PHE A 306 4.20 -14.22 10.16
N LYS A 307 4.30 -13.82 11.44
CA LYS A 307 3.53 -12.68 11.98
C LYS A 307 3.82 -11.39 11.22
N LEU A 308 5.07 -11.14 10.87
CA LEU A 308 5.56 -9.98 10.13
C LEU A 308 4.94 -9.90 8.74
N LYS A 309 4.95 -11.02 7.99
CA LYS A 309 4.29 -11.12 6.68
C LYS A 309 2.79 -10.83 6.81
N ARG A 310 2.15 -11.38 7.84
CA ARG A 310 0.72 -11.14 8.12
C ARG A 310 0.44 -9.67 8.46
N HIS A 311 1.24 -9.04 9.31
CA HIS A 311 1.10 -7.61 9.65
C HIS A 311 1.36 -6.71 8.43
N ALA A 312 2.36 -7.03 7.61
CA ALA A 312 2.61 -6.33 6.35
C ALA A 312 1.43 -6.49 5.37
N ALA A 313 0.88 -7.69 5.26
CA ALA A 313 -0.32 -7.95 4.45
C ALA A 313 -1.53 -7.16 4.97
N ASN A 314 -1.77 -7.12 6.29
CA ASN A 314 -2.81 -6.30 6.91
C ASN A 314 -2.66 -4.81 6.59
N LEU A 315 -1.44 -4.27 6.62
CA LEU A 315 -1.17 -2.88 6.26
C LEU A 315 -1.51 -2.59 4.79
N ILE A 316 -1.12 -3.46 3.87
CA ILE A 316 -1.46 -3.33 2.45
C ILE A 316 -2.98 -3.42 2.26
N TYR A 317 -3.61 -4.42 2.88
CA TYR A 317 -5.05 -4.65 2.90
C TYR A 317 -5.83 -3.39 3.30
N THR A 318 -5.48 -2.76 4.44
CA THR A 318 -6.19 -1.57 4.92
C THR A 318 -6.10 -0.39 3.94
N ASN A 319 -4.97 -0.24 3.25
CA ASN A 319 -4.80 0.80 2.23
C ASN A 319 -5.67 0.51 1.00
N VAL A 320 -5.67 -0.73 0.50
CA VAL A 320 -6.49 -1.14 -0.63
C VAL A 320 -7.98 -0.96 -0.31
N ARG A 321 -8.43 -1.35 0.89
CA ARG A 321 -9.81 -1.12 1.36
C ARG A 321 -10.21 0.35 1.24
N ASN A 322 -9.35 1.24 1.74
CA ASN A 322 -9.61 2.67 1.75
C ASN A 322 -9.58 3.28 0.35
N LEU A 323 -8.70 2.80 -0.53
CA LEU A 323 -8.67 3.19 -1.94
C LEU A 323 -9.96 2.79 -2.65
N ILE A 324 -10.43 1.56 -2.45
CA ILE A 324 -11.71 1.07 -2.98
C ILE A 324 -12.85 1.96 -2.50
N ALA A 325 -12.97 2.21 -1.19
CA ALA A 325 -14.03 3.03 -0.63
C ALA A 325 -14.03 4.47 -1.19
N LYS A 326 -12.84 5.07 -1.35
CA LYS A 326 -12.70 6.39 -2.00
C LYS A 326 -13.12 6.36 -3.46
N ALA A 327 -12.77 5.30 -4.19
CA ALA A 327 -13.13 5.17 -5.59
C ALA A 327 -14.65 5.01 -5.79
N GLU A 328 -15.33 4.28 -4.90
CA GLU A 328 -16.80 4.20 -4.92
C GLU A 328 -17.47 5.55 -4.63
N ALA A 329 -16.93 6.31 -3.67
CA ALA A 329 -17.40 7.66 -3.41
C ALA A 329 -17.19 8.58 -4.63
N LEU A 330 -16.08 8.41 -5.34
CA LEU A 330 -15.81 9.13 -6.59
C LEU A 330 -16.76 8.73 -7.71
N GLU A 331 -17.08 7.44 -7.87
CA GLU A 331 -18.09 6.97 -8.82
C GLU A 331 -19.45 7.63 -8.57
N ASN A 332 -19.89 7.68 -7.31
CA ASN A 332 -21.12 8.39 -6.93
C ASN A 332 -21.08 9.89 -7.26
N ARG A 333 -19.89 10.51 -7.16
CA ARG A 333 -19.69 11.91 -7.54
C ARG A 333 -19.69 12.10 -9.05
N LEU A 334 -19.13 11.16 -9.81
CA LEU A 334 -19.18 11.19 -11.28
C LEU A 334 -20.63 11.11 -11.76
N ASP A 335 -21.45 10.22 -11.20
CA ASP A 335 -22.89 10.16 -11.53
C ASP A 335 -23.61 11.50 -11.28
N ARG A 336 -23.21 12.27 -10.26
CA ARG A 336 -23.74 13.62 -10.01
C ARG A 336 -23.33 14.61 -11.08
N ILE A 337 -22.06 14.54 -11.50
CA ILE A 337 -21.54 15.40 -12.56
C ILE A 337 -22.26 15.10 -13.87
N LEU A 338 -22.42 13.83 -14.23
CA LEU A 338 -23.09 13.42 -15.47
C LEU A 338 -24.57 13.79 -15.47
N ALA A 339 -25.28 13.60 -14.34
CA ALA A 339 -26.65 14.08 -14.20
C ALA A 339 -26.78 15.59 -14.42
N GLN A 340 -25.83 16.38 -13.88
CA GLN A 340 -25.81 17.83 -14.09
C GLN A 340 -25.50 18.20 -15.54
N MET A 341 -24.55 17.51 -16.19
CA MET A 341 -24.22 17.72 -17.59
C MET A 341 -25.43 17.44 -18.50
N GLU A 342 -26.19 16.37 -18.24
CA GLU A 342 -27.43 16.08 -18.96
C GLU A 342 -28.50 17.16 -18.74
N GLU A 343 -28.68 17.67 -17.51
CA GLU A 343 -29.57 18.82 -17.24
C GLU A 343 -29.17 20.06 -18.03
N ASP A 344 -27.86 20.28 -18.20
CA ASP A 344 -27.30 21.39 -18.97
C ASP A 344 -27.34 21.15 -20.49
N GLY A 345 -27.84 19.99 -20.93
CA GLY A 345 -27.99 19.62 -22.34
C GLY A 345 -26.70 19.16 -23.02
N ILE A 346 -25.70 18.74 -22.22
CA ILE A 346 -24.44 18.18 -22.70
C ILE A 346 -24.61 16.66 -22.86
N GLU A 347 -24.13 16.11 -23.97
CA GLU A 347 -24.17 14.68 -24.24
C GLU A 347 -23.10 13.96 -23.40
N VAL A 348 -23.48 12.88 -22.70
CA VAL A 348 -22.58 12.15 -21.77
C VAL A 348 -22.30 10.70 -22.20
N GLY A 349 -22.69 10.31 -23.42
CA GLY A 349 -22.64 8.92 -23.88
C GLY A 349 -21.26 8.27 -23.72
N ASP A 350 -20.22 8.89 -24.30
CA ASP A 350 -18.85 8.35 -24.25
C ASP A 350 -18.27 8.38 -22.82
N ILE A 351 -18.63 9.40 -22.03
CA ILE A 351 -18.19 9.52 -20.64
C ILE A 351 -18.83 8.44 -19.77
N ASP A 352 -20.09 8.09 -20.04
CA ASP A 352 -20.81 7.02 -19.33
C ASP A 352 -20.14 5.66 -19.49
N GLU A 353 -19.61 5.36 -20.68
CA GLU A 353 -18.87 4.13 -20.95
C GLU A 353 -17.56 4.07 -20.14
N LEU A 354 -16.84 5.19 -20.03
CA LEU A 354 -15.65 5.29 -19.19
C LEU A 354 -15.97 5.13 -17.69
N VAL A 355 -17.11 5.64 -17.22
CA VAL A 355 -17.55 5.43 -15.83
C VAL A 355 -17.95 3.97 -15.58
N ASP A 356 -18.51 3.28 -16.57
CA ASP A 356 -18.75 1.84 -16.50
C ASP A 356 -17.44 1.06 -16.37
N GLU A 357 -16.44 1.36 -17.20
CA GLU A 357 -15.10 0.74 -17.13
C GLU A 357 -14.43 1.01 -15.76
N PHE A 358 -14.50 2.26 -15.27
CA PHE A 358 -14.02 2.62 -13.93
C PHE A 358 -14.67 1.77 -12.84
N SER A 359 -16.00 1.58 -12.93
CA SER A 359 -16.76 0.76 -11.99
C SER A 359 -16.38 -0.74 -12.04
N GLU A 360 -16.02 -1.25 -13.22
CA GLU A 360 -15.54 -2.62 -13.40
C GLU A 360 -14.17 -2.86 -12.74
N TYR A 361 -13.25 -1.89 -12.84
CA TYR A 361 -11.97 -1.97 -12.12
C TYR A 361 -12.17 -1.96 -10.60
N ILE A 362 -13.09 -1.14 -10.07
CA ILE A 362 -13.44 -1.15 -8.64
C ILE A 362 -14.00 -2.52 -8.23
N ALA A 363 -14.89 -3.12 -9.03
CA ALA A 363 -15.43 -4.45 -8.75
C ALA A 363 -14.34 -5.52 -8.74
N THR A 364 -13.43 -5.47 -9.72
CA THR A 364 -12.26 -6.36 -9.79
C THR A 364 -11.36 -6.20 -8.56
N ALA A 365 -11.11 -4.96 -8.14
CA ALA A 365 -10.33 -4.68 -6.93
C ALA A 365 -11.00 -5.26 -5.68
N LYS A 366 -12.33 -5.11 -5.55
CA LYS A 366 -13.12 -5.67 -4.45
C LYS A 366 -13.10 -7.19 -4.39
N GLU A 367 -13.24 -7.85 -5.53
CA GLU A 367 -13.22 -9.31 -5.59
C GLU A 367 -11.85 -9.85 -5.15
N ASN A 368 -10.77 -9.33 -5.74
CA ASN A 368 -9.41 -9.70 -5.36
C ASN A 368 -9.14 -9.41 -3.87
N TYR A 369 -9.58 -8.25 -3.38
CA TYR A 369 -9.48 -7.90 -1.97
C TYR A 369 -10.22 -8.91 -1.07
N LYS A 370 -11.43 -9.35 -1.45
CA LYS A 370 -12.20 -10.34 -0.70
C LYS A 370 -11.47 -11.69 -0.65
N LEU A 371 -10.97 -12.17 -1.79
CA LEU A 371 -10.20 -13.42 -1.86
C LEU A 371 -8.93 -13.35 -1.01
N GLY A 372 -8.22 -12.21 -1.05
CA GLY A 372 -7.06 -11.97 -0.19
C GLY A 372 -7.41 -12.02 1.29
N MET A 373 -8.56 -11.50 1.68
CA MET A 373 -9.04 -11.54 3.07
C MET A 373 -9.41 -12.93 3.56
N GLU A 374 -10.10 -13.71 2.73
CA GLU A 374 -10.42 -15.10 3.07
C GLU A 374 -9.15 -15.92 3.31
N LEU A 375 -8.11 -15.72 2.48
CA LEU A 375 -6.81 -16.37 2.65
C LEU A 375 -6.08 -15.89 3.90
N LEU A 376 -6.13 -14.60 4.22
CA LEU A 376 -5.48 -14.07 5.42
C LEU A 376 -6.15 -14.55 6.70
N GLN A 377 -7.47 -14.74 6.66
CA GLN A 377 -8.22 -15.34 7.77
C GLN A 377 -7.87 -16.82 7.96
N LYS A 378 -7.74 -17.58 6.85
CA LYS A 378 -7.24 -18.97 6.91
C LYS A 378 -5.82 -19.04 7.46
N ALA A 379 -4.94 -18.16 6.98
CA ALA A 379 -3.55 -18.07 7.44
C ALA A 379 -3.48 -17.81 8.95
N LYS A 380 -4.38 -17.00 9.50
CA LYS A 380 -4.46 -16.74 10.94
C LYS A 380 -4.78 -18.01 11.75
N LEU A 381 -5.51 -18.96 11.19
CA LEU A 381 -5.89 -20.22 11.84
C LEU A 381 -4.86 -21.33 11.63
N SER A 382 -4.21 -21.35 10.46
CA SER A 382 -3.28 -22.41 10.03
C SER A 382 -1.82 -22.09 10.30
N GLU A 383 -1.48 -20.84 10.59
CA GLU A 383 -0.12 -20.30 10.58
C GLU A 383 0.64 -20.54 9.25
N SER A 384 -0.10 -20.71 8.14
CA SER A 384 0.48 -21.01 6.82
C SER A 384 1.07 -19.79 6.13
N THR A 385 2.38 -19.82 5.87
CA THR A 385 3.08 -18.78 5.10
C THR A 385 2.59 -18.72 3.65
N GLU A 386 2.22 -19.86 3.05
CA GLU A 386 1.71 -19.95 1.68
C GLU A 386 0.38 -19.20 1.51
N GLU A 387 -0.51 -19.30 2.50
CA GLU A 387 -1.78 -18.57 2.50
C GLU A 387 -1.56 -17.06 2.62
N VAL A 388 -0.57 -16.61 3.40
CA VAL A 388 -0.20 -15.18 3.48
C VAL A 388 0.36 -14.68 2.16
N GLU A 389 1.21 -15.47 1.49
CA GLU A 389 1.78 -15.10 0.18
C GLU A 389 0.70 -15.05 -0.91
N SER A 390 -0.22 -16.00 -0.89
CA SER A 390 -1.37 -16.02 -1.79
C SER A 390 -2.28 -14.81 -1.54
N ALA A 391 -2.58 -14.50 -0.28
CA ALA A 391 -3.34 -13.31 0.10
C ALA A 391 -2.68 -12.03 -0.42
N HIS A 392 -1.37 -11.93 -0.24
CA HIS A 392 -0.58 -10.80 -0.74
C HIS A 392 -0.66 -10.65 -2.26
N ALA A 393 -0.56 -11.74 -3.01
CA ALA A 393 -0.70 -11.71 -4.47
C ALA A 393 -2.08 -11.17 -4.91
N TYR A 394 -3.16 -11.53 -4.21
CA TYR A 394 -4.49 -10.98 -4.48
C TYR A 394 -4.59 -9.49 -4.12
N PHE A 395 -3.98 -9.04 -3.03
CA PHE A 395 -3.95 -7.60 -2.72
C PHE A 395 -3.16 -6.79 -3.75
N LEU A 396 -2.09 -7.34 -4.32
CA LEU A 396 -1.37 -6.72 -5.44
C LEU A 396 -2.26 -6.60 -6.69
N LYS A 397 -3.02 -7.64 -7.03
CA LYS A 397 -3.99 -7.59 -8.14
C LYS A 397 -5.08 -6.54 -7.89
N ALA A 398 -5.58 -6.45 -6.66
CA ALA A 398 -6.54 -5.42 -6.28
C ALA A 398 -5.95 -4.01 -6.43
N HIS A 399 -4.70 -3.82 -5.99
CA HIS A 399 -3.99 -2.56 -6.16
C HIS A 399 -3.75 -2.21 -7.63
N GLU A 400 -3.42 -3.18 -8.48
CA GLU A 400 -3.24 -2.96 -9.92
C GLU A 400 -4.55 -2.54 -10.59
N ALA A 401 -5.67 -3.20 -10.27
CA ALA A 401 -6.99 -2.76 -10.73
C ALA A 401 -7.31 -1.33 -10.27
N MET A 402 -6.91 -0.94 -9.06
CA MET A 402 -7.06 0.45 -8.59
C MET A 402 -6.19 1.45 -9.35
N LYS A 403 -5.02 1.05 -9.87
CA LYS A 403 -4.23 1.92 -10.76
C LYS A 403 -4.94 2.13 -12.09
N SER A 404 -5.46 1.06 -12.70
CA SER A 404 -6.25 1.16 -13.92
C SER A 404 -7.46 2.07 -13.72
N ALA A 405 -8.20 1.90 -12.62
CA ALA A 405 -9.28 2.80 -12.23
C ALA A 405 -8.83 4.27 -12.16
N HIS A 406 -7.66 4.55 -11.58
CA HIS A 406 -7.14 5.92 -11.54
C HIS A 406 -6.81 6.49 -12.93
N THR A 407 -6.26 5.68 -13.83
CA THR A 407 -6.01 6.06 -15.22
C THR A 407 -7.32 6.42 -15.92
N THR A 408 -8.33 5.54 -15.85
CA THR A 408 -9.66 5.79 -16.43
C THR A 408 -10.33 7.02 -15.81
N LEU A 409 -10.22 7.22 -14.49
CA LEU A 409 -10.71 8.42 -13.82
C LEU A 409 -10.08 9.69 -14.39
N SER A 410 -8.79 9.65 -14.70
CA SER A 410 -8.08 10.80 -15.29
C SER A 410 -8.58 11.10 -16.70
N GLU A 411 -8.97 10.07 -17.46
CA GLU A 411 -9.58 10.21 -18.79
C GLU A 411 -10.99 10.78 -18.69
N ILE A 412 -11.83 10.24 -17.78
CA ILE A 412 -13.17 10.77 -17.48
C ILE A 412 -13.10 12.28 -17.18
N ILE A 413 -12.15 12.69 -16.33
CA ILE A 413 -11.97 14.11 -15.99
C ILE A 413 -11.62 14.95 -17.22
N LYS A 414 -10.75 14.44 -18.11
CA LYS A 414 -10.38 15.16 -19.35
C LYS A 414 -11.58 15.31 -20.28
N GLU A 415 -12.35 14.25 -20.48
CA GLU A 415 -13.53 14.28 -21.35
C GLU A 415 -14.63 15.21 -20.79
N ILE A 416 -14.89 15.18 -19.47
CA ILE A 416 -15.81 16.12 -18.83
C ILE A 416 -15.42 17.57 -19.11
N ILE A 417 -14.12 17.89 -19.02
CA ILE A 417 -13.63 19.26 -19.29
C ILE A 417 -13.73 19.59 -20.79
N ALA A 418 -13.43 18.64 -21.66
CA ALA A 418 -13.49 18.82 -23.12
C ALA A 418 -14.91 19.14 -23.60
N GLU A 419 -15.92 18.48 -23.02
CA GLU A 419 -17.33 18.71 -23.30
C GLU A 419 -17.92 19.95 -22.59
N GLY A 420 -17.09 20.71 -21.86
CA GLY A 420 -17.51 21.94 -21.16
C GLY A 420 -18.22 21.70 -19.82
N GLY A 421 -18.15 20.49 -19.28
CA GLY A 421 -18.67 20.14 -17.96
C GLY A 421 -17.85 20.72 -16.80
N SER A 422 -18.49 20.83 -15.63
CA SER A 422 -17.86 21.33 -14.40
C SER A 422 -17.66 20.21 -13.37
N LEU A 423 -16.44 20.08 -12.85
CA LEU A 423 -16.12 19.15 -11.75
C LEU A 423 -16.59 19.64 -10.36
N ARG A 424 -17.09 20.88 -10.29
CA ARG A 424 -17.61 21.48 -9.07
C ARG A 424 -19.06 21.07 -8.89
N VAL A 425 -19.27 19.96 -8.20
CA VAL A 425 -20.56 19.62 -7.62
C VAL A 425 -20.57 20.18 -6.20
N GLU A 426 -21.58 20.97 -5.85
CA GLU A 426 -21.79 21.35 -4.45
C GLU A 426 -21.89 20.08 -3.61
N GLU A 427 -20.95 19.92 -2.68
CA GLU A 427 -20.85 18.74 -1.84
C GLU A 427 -22.06 18.72 -0.92
N TYR A 428 -23.03 17.85 -1.21
CA TYR A 428 -24.24 17.78 -0.42
C TYR A 428 -24.09 16.83 0.74
N THR A 429 -24.38 17.33 1.94
CA THR A 429 -24.47 16.55 3.17
C THR A 429 -25.87 16.01 3.44
N ALA A 430 -26.69 15.70 2.41
CA ALA A 430 -27.84 14.82 2.70
C ALA A 430 -27.31 13.59 3.42
N GLU A 431 -28.16 12.99 4.25
CA GLU A 431 -27.95 11.64 4.74
C GLU A 431 -27.69 10.71 3.55
N GLU A 432 -26.42 10.58 3.16
CA GLU A 432 -26.00 9.68 2.10
C GLU A 432 -26.22 8.29 2.67
N TYR A 433 -27.16 7.57 2.07
CA TYR A 433 -27.39 6.18 2.42
C TYR A 433 -26.35 5.35 1.67
N GLU A 434 -25.52 4.61 2.38
CA GLU A 434 -24.62 3.61 1.84
C GLU A 434 -25.30 2.23 1.92
N VAL A 435 -25.17 1.47 0.85
CA VAL A 435 -25.70 0.10 0.76
C VAL A 435 -24.68 -0.86 1.35
N VAL A 436 -24.89 -1.27 2.59
CA VAL A 436 -23.96 -2.16 3.29
C VAL A 436 -24.51 -3.59 3.23
N LEU A 437 -23.63 -4.53 2.88
CA LEU A 437 -23.92 -5.96 3.02
C LEU A 437 -24.08 -6.27 4.51
N VAL A 438 -25.25 -6.79 4.89
CA VAL A 438 -25.42 -7.41 6.21
C VAL A 438 -24.88 -8.82 6.09
N ASP A 439 -23.69 -9.04 6.63
CA ASP A 439 -23.18 -10.39 6.75
C ASP A 439 -23.83 -11.04 7.97
N ASP A 440 -25.00 -11.64 7.78
CA ASP A 440 -25.71 -12.39 8.82
C ASP A 440 -24.90 -13.59 9.35
N SER A 441 -23.73 -13.89 8.75
CA SER A 441 -22.81 -14.92 9.24
C SER A 441 -21.87 -14.43 10.36
N ALA A 442 -21.77 -13.13 10.61
CA ALA A 442 -20.80 -12.56 11.55
C ALA A 442 -21.25 -12.59 13.03
N ASP A 443 -22.51 -12.94 13.33
CA ASP A 443 -23.03 -13.04 14.72
C ASP A 443 -23.17 -14.49 15.22
N LYS A 444 -22.20 -15.33 14.85
CA LYS A 444 -21.88 -16.54 15.61
C LYS A 444 -20.53 -16.33 16.24
N THR A 445 -20.54 -15.81 17.46
CA THR A 445 -19.43 -15.87 18.41
C THR A 445 -18.63 -17.15 18.22
N VAL A 446 -17.39 -16.98 17.75
CA VAL A 446 -16.41 -18.06 17.62
C VAL A 446 -16.30 -18.71 19.01
N PRO A 447 -16.55 -20.03 19.17
CA PRO A 447 -16.38 -20.69 20.45
C PRO A 447 -14.95 -20.47 20.93
N SER A 448 -14.76 -19.99 22.17
CA SER A 448 -13.44 -19.88 22.78
C SER A 448 -12.79 -21.26 22.74
N MET A 449 -11.67 -21.40 22.03
CA MET A 449 -10.95 -22.66 21.97
C MET A 449 -10.47 -23.05 23.38
N PRO A 450 -10.59 -24.34 23.75
CA PRO A 450 -9.98 -24.85 24.97
C PRO A 450 -8.46 -24.81 24.83
N ASP A 451 -7.83 -24.33 25.88
CA ASP A 451 -6.39 -24.34 26.11
C ASP A 451 -5.90 -25.80 26.16
N THR A 452 -5.09 -26.21 25.20
CA THR A 452 -4.40 -27.51 25.21
C THR A 452 -2.91 -27.27 25.18
N SER A 453 -2.33 -27.21 26.38
CA SER A 453 -0.94 -27.53 26.66
C SER A 453 -0.71 -29.04 26.57
N ASP A 454 0.56 -29.43 26.37
CA ASP A 454 1.12 -30.80 26.35
C ASP A 454 0.97 -31.50 24.97
N ASP A 455 1.97 -32.16 24.36
CA ASP A 455 3.34 -32.52 24.70
C ASP A 455 4.03 -32.99 23.40
N ASP A 456 5.36 -33.03 23.42
CA ASP A 456 6.28 -33.89 22.65
C ASP A 456 6.14 -33.99 21.11
N LEU A 457 7.22 -33.65 20.40
CA LEU A 457 7.79 -34.51 19.35
C LEU A 457 9.19 -34.02 18.95
N ALA A 458 10.19 -34.78 19.40
CA ALA A 458 11.48 -34.88 18.74
C ALA A 458 11.33 -35.81 17.53
N ASP A 459 11.80 -35.40 16.36
CA ASP A 459 12.42 -36.31 15.40
C ASP A 459 13.33 -35.54 14.44
N ASP A 460 14.57 -36.01 14.35
CA ASP A 460 15.64 -35.53 13.50
C ASP A 460 15.46 -36.11 12.09
N THR A 461 15.22 -35.25 11.10
CA THR A 461 15.53 -35.56 9.71
C THR A 461 16.34 -34.42 9.11
N GLU A 462 17.65 -34.65 9.07
CA GLU A 462 18.58 -33.97 8.16
C GLU A 462 18.17 -34.38 6.73
N GLU A 463 17.39 -33.53 6.06
CA GLU A 463 17.26 -33.57 4.60
C GLU A 463 18.23 -32.55 4.01
N ASP A 464 19.23 -33.08 3.31
CA ASP A 464 20.15 -32.35 2.44
C ASP A 464 19.34 -31.57 1.39
N GLU A 465 19.20 -30.26 1.58
CA GLU A 465 18.78 -29.37 0.49
C GLU A 465 19.92 -29.27 -0.51
N GLU A 466 19.79 -29.98 -1.63
CA GLU A 466 20.62 -29.77 -2.82
C GLU A 466 20.44 -28.32 -3.30
N ASP A 467 21.50 -27.53 -3.12
CA ASP A 467 21.70 -26.20 -3.66
C ASP A 467 21.42 -26.20 -5.17
N THR A 468 20.23 -25.72 -5.56
CA THR A 468 19.99 -25.29 -6.93
C THR A 468 20.58 -23.90 -7.11
N ASP A 469 21.83 -23.89 -7.62
CA ASP A 469 22.57 -22.74 -8.12
C ASP A 469 21.73 -21.92 -9.10
N SER A 470 20.91 -21.03 -8.56
CA SER A 470 20.21 -20.00 -9.32
C SER A 470 21.17 -18.83 -9.43
N ASN A 471 21.90 -18.85 -10.54
CA ASN A 471 22.89 -17.88 -11.02
C ASN A 471 22.45 -16.44 -10.71
N SER A 472 22.85 -15.95 -9.53
CA SER A 472 22.69 -14.57 -9.13
C SER A 472 23.82 -13.83 -9.80
N LEU A 473 23.55 -13.24 -10.97
CA LEU A 473 24.49 -12.33 -11.62
C LEU A 473 25.02 -11.35 -10.57
N SER A 474 26.33 -11.31 -10.43
CA SER A 474 26.98 -10.42 -9.49
C SER A 474 26.65 -8.97 -9.85
N ASN A 475 26.62 -8.05 -8.87
CA ASN A 475 26.40 -6.63 -9.14
C ASN A 475 27.40 -6.06 -10.16
N GLN A 476 28.56 -6.69 -10.31
CA GLN A 476 29.58 -6.30 -11.28
C GLN A 476 29.20 -6.71 -12.70
N GLU A 477 28.67 -7.91 -12.91
CA GLU A 477 28.14 -8.32 -14.23
C GLU A 477 26.94 -7.46 -14.66
N LEU A 478 26.09 -7.04 -13.71
CA LEU A 478 24.97 -6.16 -14.03
C LEU A 478 25.43 -4.75 -14.47
N LEU A 479 26.52 -4.26 -13.87
CA LEU A 479 27.14 -3.00 -14.26
C LEU A 479 27.79 -3.13 -15.64
N ASP A 480 28.52 -4.20 -15.91
CA ASP A 480 29.15 -4.42 -17.22
C ASP A 480 28.11 -4.53 -18.35
N ARG A 481 26.98 -5.21 -18.08
CA ARG A 481 25.87 -5.37 -19.03
C ARG A 481 25.12 -4.08 -19.34
N THR A 482 25.16 -3.10 -18.44
CA THR A 482 24.50 -1.79 -18.63
C THR A 482 25.48 -0.67 -18.96
N ALA A 483 26.78 -0.93 -18.94
CA ALA A 483 27.81 0.08 -19.15
C ALA A 483 27.93 0.51 -20.63
N CYS A 484 28.17 1.81 -20.85
CA CYS A 484 28.39 2.39 -22.16
C CYS A 484 29.43 3.50 -22.13
N GLU A 485 30.13 3.71 -23.24
CA GLU A 485 31.00 4.88 -23.44
C GLU A 485 30.31 5.91 -24.34
N THR A 486 29.53 5.44 -25.31
CA THR A 486 28.81 6.27 -26.28
C THR A 486 27.36 5.82 -26.45
N GLU A 487 26.50 6.67 -27.03
CA GLU A 487 25.11 6.30 -27.31
C GLU A 487 24.99 5.10 -28.27
N ASP A 488 25.98 4.92 -29.16
CA ASP A 488 26.04 3.79 -30.11
C ASP A 488 26.35 2.44 -29.44
N ASP A 489 26.70 2.45 -28.15
CA ASP A 489 26.90 1.23 -27.35
C ASP A 489 25.61 0.74 -26.72
N CYS A 490 24.54 1.55 -26.72
CA CYS A 490 23.28 1.21 -26.09
C CYS A 490 22.26 0.66 -27.07
N ALA A 491 21.77 -0.54 -26.80
CA ALA A 491 20.69 -1.17 -27.55
C ALA A 491 19.50 -1.51 -26.64
N CYS A 492 18.34 -1.69 -27.26
CA CYS A 492 17.17 -2.25 -26.60
C CYS A 492 16.62 -3.41 -27.43
N GLY A 493 16.34 -4.52 -26.79
CA GLY A 493 15.93 -5.77 -27.43
C GLY A 493 15.70 -6.85 -26.38
N VAL A 494 16.04 -8.09 -26.72
CA VAL A 494 16.01 -9.22 -25.80
C VAL A 494 17.43 -9.51 -25.28
N ASP A 495 17.59 -9.73 -23.99
CA ASP A 495 18.84 -10.14 -23.38
C ASP A 495 19.31 -11.50 -23.93
N ILE A 496 20.58 -11.59 -24.33
CA ILE A 496 21.12 -12.80 -24.99
C ILE A 496 21.16 -14.01 -24.04
N ASP A 497 21.28 -13.79 -22.73
CA ASP A 497 21.47 -14.88 -21.76
C ASP A 497 20.14 -15.36 -21.16
N ASP A 498 19.24 -14.45 -20.77
CA ASP A 498 17.99 -14.82 -20.07
C ASP A 498 16.71 -14.73 -20.92
N GLY A 499 16.77 -14.08 -22.09
CA GLY A 499 15.64 -13.95 -23.00
C GLY A 499 14.57 -12.95 -22.56
N GLU A 500 14.83 -12.11 -21.54
CA GLU A 500 13.93 -11.04 -21.10
C GLU A 500 14.22 -9.72 -21.86
N CYS A 501 13.23 -8.82 -21.94
CA CYS A 501 13.43 -7.52 -22.59
C CYS A 501 14.41 -6.65 -21.79
N PHE A 502 15.47 -6.17 -22.45
CA PHE A 502 16.61 -5.53 -21.78
C PHE A 502 17.11 -4.29 -22.54
N VAL A 503 17.57 -3.29 -21.79
CA VAL A 503 18.28 -2.11 -22.28
C VAL A 503 19.65 -2.12 -21.63
N GLY A 504 20.67 -2.16 -22.46
CA GLY A 504 22.04 -2.29 -21.99
C GLY A 504 23.03 -2.13 -23.12
N ASN A 505 24.25 -2.56 -22.85
CA ASN A 505 25.29 -2.60 -23.85
C ASN A 505 24.87 -3.56 -24.99
N LYS A 506 25.02 -3.12 -26.24
CA LYS A 506 24.64 -3.85 -27.45
C LYS A 506 25.23 -5.25 -27.54
N ASP A 507 26.37 -5.50 -26.90
CA ASP A 507 27.01 -6.81 -26.91
C ASP A 507 26.22 -7.87 -26.11
N TYR A 508 25.27 -7.44 -25.25
CA TYR A 508 24.40 -8.30 -24.44
C TYR A 508 22.93 -8.26 -24.89
N VAL A 509 22.62 -7.52 -25.95
CA VAL A 509 21.24 -7.30 -26.44
C VAL A 509 21.09 -7.87 -27.84
N ASN A 510 20.18 -8.81 -28.01
CA ASN A 510 19.73 -9.28 -29.31
C ASN A 510 18.73 -8.27 -29.91
N THR A 511 19.21 -7.49 -30.88
CA THR A 511 18.38 -6.47 -31.58
C THR A 511 17.48 -7.06 -32.67
N ASP A 512 17.69 -8.32 -33.08
CA ASP A 512 16.83 -8.97 -34.07
C ASP A 512 15.49 -9.40 -33.45
N GLU A 513 15.46 -9.61 -32.13
CA GLU A 513 14.25 -9.87 -31.35
C GLU A 513 13.78 -8.58 -30.69
N SER A 514 12.77 -7.95 -31.28
CA SER A 514 12.24 -6.68 -30.78
C SER A 514 11.30 -6.90 -29.58
N CYS A 515 11.45 -6.08 -28.54
CA CYS A 515 10.45 -5.87 -27.49
C CYS A 515 9.73 -4.53 -27.73
N PRO A 516 8.66 -4.47 -28.56
CA PRO A 516 8.15 -3.22 -29.10
C PRO A 516 7.65 -2.27 -28.01
N ASP A 517 6.86 -2.78 -27.08
CA ASP A 517 6.26 -1.99 -25.99
C ASP A 517 7.32 -1.49 -25.00
N PHE A 518 8.39 -2.26 -24.81
CA PHE A 518 9.47 -1.91 -23.88
C PHE A 518 10.45 -0.91 -24.50
N CYS A 519 10.91 -1.16 -25.73
CA CYS A 519 11.95 -0.36 -26.36
C CYS A 519 11.45 0.94 -26.97
N THR A 520 10.23 0.95 -27.47
CA THR A 520 9.65 2.15 -28.10
C THR A 520 8.71 2.90 -27.15
N GLY A 521 8.29 2.25 -26.06
CA GLY A 521 7.21 2.70 -25.20
C GLY A 521 5.85 2.66 -25.89
N ILE A 522 4.77 2.79 -25.13
CA ILE A 522 3.39 2.81 -25.66
C ILE A 522 3.21 3.88 -26.76
N THR A 523 3.95 4.99 -26.67
CA THR A 523 3.86 6.11 -27.62
C THR A 523 4.83 5.99 -28.80
N GLY A 524 5.66 4.95 -28.88
CA GLY A 524 6.62 4.74 -29.96
C GLY A 524 7.78 5.76 -30.02
N ASN A 525 8.02 6.50 -28.95
CA ASN A 525 8.93 7.66 -28.93
C ASN A 525 10.17 7.46 -28.04
N GLN A 526 10.32 6.32 -27.37
CA GLN A 526 11.50 6.08 -26.55
C GLN A 526 12.74 5.80 -27.42
N ARG A 527 13.89 6.25 -26.96
CA ARG A 527 15.20 6.01 -27.55
C ARG A 527 16.18 5.59 -26.47
N THR A 528 17.20 4.83 -26.82
CA THR A 528 18.32 4.54 -25.92
C THR A 528 19.32 5.69 -25.94
N ARG A 529 19.93 5.99 -24.78
CA ARG A 529 21.11 6.86 -24.67
C ARG A 529 22.06 6.32 -23.62
N CYS A 530 23.32 6.73 -23.74
CA CYS A 530 24.29 6.56 -22.68
C CYS A 530 24.26 7.77 -21.74
N SER A 531 23.89 7.56 -20.47
CA SER A 531 23.82 8.61 -19.45
C SER A 531 24.67 8.18 -18.25
N GLU A 532 25.68 8.99 -17.92
CA GLU A 532 26.62 8.69 -16.82
C GLU A 532 27.31 7.33 -16.92
N GLY A 533 27.56 6.86 -18.16
CA GLY A 533 28.18 5.57 -18.43
C GLY A 533 27.23 4.38 -18.33
N VAL A 534 25.92 4.61 -18.23
CA VAL A 534 24.88 3.58 -18.16
C VAL A 534 23.86 3.77 -19.28
N CYS A 535 23.48 2.68 -19.94
CA CYS A 535 22.43 2.68 -20.95
C CYS A 535 21.05 2.83 -20.32
N GLU A 536 20.31 3.84 -20.76
CA GLU A 536 18.94 4.10 -20.30
C GLU A 536 18.00 4.43 -21.46
N LEU A 537 16.72 4.19 -21.26
CA LEU A 537 15.65 4.67 -22.15
C LEU A 537 15.30 6.10 -21.78
N TYR A 538 15.19 6.97 -22.78
CA TYR A 538 14.71 8.33 -22.61
C TYR A 538 13.67 8.68 -23.67
N THR A 539 12.75 9.55 -23.30
CA THR A 539 11.79 10.14 -24.25
C THR A 539 12.31 11.53 -24.61
N PRO A 540 12.74 11.77 -25.87
CA PRO A 540 13.14 13.10 -26.29
C PRO A 540 11.96 14.05 -26.10
N SER A 541 12.20 15.18 -25.44
CA SER A 541 11.19 16.22 -25.36
C SER A 541 10.85 16.69 -26.77
N PRO A 542 9.57 16.91 -27.11
CA PRO A 542 9.20 17.45 -28.41
C PRO A 542 9.95 18.76 -28.61
N THR A 543 10.92 18.76 -29.51
CA THR A 543 11.65 19.97 -29.84
C THR A 543 10.61 20.94 -30.39
N ASN A 544 10.51 22.12 -29.79
CA ASN A 544 9.72 23.23 -30.30
C ASN A 544 10.32 23.67 -31.65
N SER A 545 10.06 22.91 -32.72
CA SER A 545 10.37 23.29 -34.08
C SER A 545 9.27 24.25 -34.57
N LEU A 546 9.20 25.42 -33.93
CA LEU A 546 8.63 26.59 -34.57
C LEU A 546 9.74 27.19 -35.44
N ALA A 547 9.79 26.71 -36.68
CA ALA A 547 10.51 27.35 -37.79
C ALA A 547 9.49 27.90 -38.78
#